data_AF-A0A8J3P1Q1-F1
#
_entry.id   AF-A0A8J3P1Q1-F1
#
_cell.length_a   1.000
_cell.length_b   1.000
_cell.length_c   1.000
_cell.angle_alpha   90.00
_cell.angle_beta   90.00
_cell.angle_gamma   90.00
#
_symmetry.space_group_name_H-M   'P 1'
#
loop_
_entity.id
_entity.type
_entity.pdbx_description
1 polymer ?
#
loop_
_entity_poly.entity_id
_entity_poly.type
_entity_poly.pdbx_seq_one_letter_code
_entity_poly.pdbx_strand_id
1 'polypeptide(L)' 'MTEDTSGGMLETLLDTLFIGEERLSVAELRRRAVAEDMPSQVLLSIDTLPEGEYAQDEVLDALHTHAVTTPPAL' A
#
# COMPACT_ATOMS: atom_id res chain seq x y z
N MET A 1 12.55 -12.59 14.46
CA MET A 1 12.82 -11.45 13.55
C MET A 1 11.96 -11.68 12.32
N THR A 2 10.64 -11.70 12.52
CA THR A 2 9.67 -12.27 11.56
C THR A 2 8.40 -11.42 11.57
N GLU A 3 8.56 -10.11 11.60
CA GLU A 3 7.46 -9.15 11.66
C GLU A 3 7.92 -7.91 10.89
N ASP A 4 8.01 -8.02 9.54
CA ASP A 4 8.02 -6.86 8.62
C ASP A 4 8.01 -7.23 7.11
N THR A 5 7.88 -8.51 6.73
CA THR A 5 8.02 -8.89 5.30
C THR A 5 6.94 -8.26 4.42
N SER A 6 5.78 -7.94 4.99
CA SER A 6 4.66 -7.29 4.29
C SER A 6 4.96 -5.84 3.91
N GLY A 7 5.73 -5.10 4.72
CA GLY A 7 6.13 -3.72 4.43
C GLY A 7 7.11 -3.65 3.25
N GLY A 8 8.19 -4.44 3.32
CA GLY A 8 9.18 -4.47 2.25
C GLY A 8 8.67 -5.00 0.89
N MET A 9 7.70 -5.93 0.91
CA MET A 9 7.06 -6.42 -0.33
C MET A 9 6.19 -5.33 -0.99
N LEU A 10 5.48 -4.55 -0.18
CA LEU A 10 4.69 -3.41 -0.63
C LEU A 10 5.59 -2.29 -1.16
N GLU A 11 6.71 -1.98 -0.50
CA GLU A 11 7.69 -1.00 -1.00
C GLU A 11 8.21 -1.37 -2.38
N THR A 12 8.59 -2.65 -2.57
CA THR A 12 9.08 -3.17 -3.86
C THR A 12 8.01 -3.11 -4.94
N LEU A 13 6.76 -3.43 -4.60
CA LEU A 13 5.61 -3.29 -5.50
C LEU A 13 5.43 -1.82 -5.91
N LEU A 14 5.49 -0.89 -4.96
CA LEU A 14 5.27 0.53 -5.27
C LEU A 14 6.37 1.07 -6.20
N ASP A 15 7.62 0.59 -6.06
CA ASP A 15 8.73 0.94 -6.96
C ASP A 15 8.51 0.44 -8.40
N THR A 16 7.90 -0.73 -8.59
CA THR A 16 7.53 -1.21 -9.93
C THR A 16 6.29 -0.53 -10.49
N LEU A 17 5.33 -0.14 -9.64
CA LEU A 17 4.07 0.47 -10.07
C LEU A 17 4.18 1.97 -10.39
N PHE A 18 5.01 2.71 -9.65
CA PHE A 18 5.23 4.14 -9.85
C PHE A 18 6.46 4.38 -10.73
N ILE A 19 6.23 4.73 -12.00
CA ILE A 19 7.32 5.15 -12.90
C ILE A 19 7.32 6.67 -12.99
N GLY A 20 8.28 7.31 -12.33
CA GLY A 20 8.41 8.78 -12.30
C GLY A 20 7.48 9.44 -11.28
N GLU A 21 6.97 10.65 -11.57
CA GLU A 21 6.07 11.43 -10.69
C GLU A 21 4.58 11.14 -10.96
N GLU A 22 4.21 9.91 -11.33
CA GLU A 22 2.81 9.55 -11.55
C GLU A 22 2.04 9.56 -10.22
N ARG A 23 0.82 10.12 -10.20
CA ARG A 23 -0.11 9.99 -9.08
C ARG A 23 -1.15 8.94 -9.43
N LEU A 24 -1.34 7.95 -8.56
CA LEU A 24 -2.27 6.84 -8.78
C LEU A 24 -3.40 6.89 -7.77
N SER A 25 -4.62 6.61 -8.25
CA SER A 25 -5.76 6.45 -7.35
C SER A 25 -5.66 5.14 -6.55
N VAL A 26 -6.28 5.09 -5.37
CA VAL A 26 -6.38 3.85 -4.57
C VAL A 26 -6.98 2.69 -5.38
N ALA A 27 -7.98 2.96 -6.22
CA ALA A 27 -8.57 1.95 -7.10
C ALA A 27 -7.58 1.39 -8.13
N GLU A 28 -6.70 2.24 -8.65
CA GLU A 28 -5.65 1.84 -9.60
C GLU A 28 -4.53 1.07 -8.90
N LEU A 29 -4.09 1.51 -7.72
CA LEU A 29 -3.14 0.78 -6.88
C LEU A 29 -3.65 -0.64 -6.55
N ARG A 30 -4.91 -0.74 -6.14
CA ARG A 30 -5.57 -2.03 -5.87
C ARG A 30 -5.63 -2.91 -7.12
N ARG A 31 -5.99 -2.34 -8.27
CA ARG A 31 -6.05 -3.09 -9.54
C ARG A 31 -4.68 -3.63 -9.93
N ARG A 32 -3.63 -2.81 -9.82
CA ARG A 32 -2.25 -3.19 -10.16
C ARG A 32 -1.69 -4.21 -9.17
N ALA A 33 -1.95 -4.06 -7.87
CA ALA A 33 -1.57 -5.04 -6.87
C ALA A 33 -2.23 -6.42 -7.12
N VAL A 34 -3.49 -6.45 -7.55
CA VAL A 34 -4.15 -7.70 -7.97
C VAL A 34 -3.52 -8.27 -9.25
N ALA A 35 -3.15 -7.42 -10.20
CA ALA A 35 -2.49 -7.85 -11.44
C ALA A 35 -1.10 -8.48 -11.19
N GLU A 36 -0.39 -8.00 -10.17
CA GLU A 36 0.90 -8.51 -9.70
C GLU A 36 0.78 -9.70 -8.72
N ASP A 37 -0.43 -10.23 -8.53
CA ASP A 37 -0.74 -11.34 -7.61
C ASP A 37 -0.21 -11.12 -6.18
N MET A 38 -0.31 -9.87 -5.72
CA MET A 38 0.16 -9.47 -4.40
C MET A 38 -0.65 -10.14 -3.29
N PRO A 39 -0.01 -10.45 -2.15
CA PRO A 39 -0.68 -11.12 -1.05
C PRO A 39 -1.84 -10.28 -0.52
N SER A 40 -2.89 -10.96 -0.05
CA SER A 40 -4.12 -10.34 0.45
C SER A 40 -3.90 -9.36 1.61
N GLN A 41 -2.83 -9.52 2.40
CA GLN A 41 -2.43 -8.56 3.42
C GLN A 41 -2.09 -7.18 2.83
N VAL A 42 -1.40 -7.15 1.68
CA VAL A 42 -1.04 -5.92 0.97
C VAL A 42 -2.28 -5.27 0.38
N LEU A 43 -3.19 -6.06 -0.21
CA LEU A 43 -4.46 -5.56 -0.73
C LEU A 43 -5.33 -4.93 0.37
N LEU A 44 -5.41 -5.59 1.55
CA LEU A 44 -6.12 -5.05 2.71
C LEU A 44 -5.53 -3.73 3.19
N SER A 45 -4.21 -3.61 3.23
CA SER A 45 -3.54 -2.34 3.57
C SER A 45 -3.91 -1.23 2.59
N ILE A 46 -3.90 -1.50 1.28
CA ILE A 46 -4.33 -0.52 0.26
C ILE A 46 -5.80 -0.14 0.44
N ASP A 47 -6.69 -1.09 0.75
CA ASP A 47 -8.11 -0.84 0.99
C ASP A 47 -8.38 0.01 2.25
N THR A 48 -7.40 0.18 3.15
CA THR A 48 -7.51 1.12 4.28
C THR A 48 -7.23 2.57 3.91
N LEU A 49 -6.66 2.82 2.73
CA LEU A 49 -6.34 4.18 2.28
C LEU A 49 -7.62 4.96 1.96
N PRO A 50 -7.72 6.24 2.34
CA PRO A 50 -8.82 7.10 1.93
C PRO A 50 -8.90 7.21 0.40
N GLU A 51 -10.09 7.48 -0.14
CA GLU A 51 -10.23 7.76 -1.57
C GLU A 51 -9.44 9.01 -1.94
N GLY A 52 -8.57 8.89 -2.96
CA GLY A 52 -7.69 9.96 -3.39
C GLY A 52 -6.64 9.47 -4.38
N GLU A 53 -5.86 10.41 -4.90
CA GLU A 53 -4.68 10.15 -5.74
C GLU A 53 -3.42 10.36 -4.92
N TYR A 54 -2.59 9.32 -4.86
CA TYR A 54 -1.39 9.29 -4.05
C TYR A 54 -0.15 9.18 -4.94
N ALA A 55 0.89 9.89 -4.56
CA ALA A 55 2.25 9.62 -5.02
C ALA A 55 2.85 8.43 -4.23
N GLN A 56 3.92 7.83 -4.74
CA GLN A 56 4.57 6.66 -4.13
C GLN A 56 4.93 6.86 -2.66
N ASP A 57 5.55 8.01 -2.35
CA ASP A 57 5.95 8.42 -1.01
C ASP A 57 4.74 8.69 -0.10
N GLU A 58 3.68 9.30 -0.64
CA GLU A 58 2.42 9.52 0.09
C GLU A 58 1.73 8.21 0.47
N VAL A 59 1.76 7.19 -0.41
CA VAL A 59 1.24 5.85 -0.10
C VAL A 59 2.05 5.20 1.03
N LEU A 60 3.38 5.24 0.96
CA LEU A 60 4.25 4.67 1.97
C LEU A 60 4.04 5.30 3.34
N ASP A 61 3.96 6.63 3.39
CA ASP A 61 3.72 7.37 4.63
C ASP A 61 2.31 7.09 5.20
N ALA A 62 1.29 7.03 4.34
CA ALA A 62 -0.07 6.71 4.74
C ALA A 62 -0.19 5.29 5.31
N LEU A 63 0.46 4.31 4.68
CA LEU A 63 0.44 2.91 5.14
C LEU A 63 1.24 2.70 6.42
N HIS A 64 2.37 3.40 6.57
CA HIS A 64 3.13 3.42 7.83
C HIS A 64 2.33 4.06 8.98
N THR A 65 1.61 5.14 8.70
CA THR A 65 0.74 5.83 9.67
C THR A 65 -0.50 5.00 10.05
N HIS A 66 -1.10 4.29 9.10
CA HIS A 66 -2.26 3.43 9.38
C HIS A 66 -1.92 2.15 10.15
N ALA A 67 -0.70 1.61 9.99
CA ALA A 67 -0.19 0.51 10.81
C ALA A 67 -0.15 0.88 12.31
N VAL A 68 0.09 2.15 12.64
CA VAL A 68 0.08 2.68 14.01
C VAL A 68 -1.33 2.97 14.53
N THR A 69 -2.31 3.16 13.65
CA THR A 69 -3.63 3.72 13.99
C THR A 69 -4.75 2.69 14.03
N THR A 70 -4.49 1.39 13.81
CA THR A 70 -5.53 0.36 14.03
C THR A 70 -5.71 0.15 15.53
N PRO A 71 -6.80 0.64 16.18
CA PRO A 71 -7.08 0.28 17.56
C PRO A 71 -7.31 -1.24 17.62
N PRO A 72 -6.91 -1.93 18.70
CA PRO A 72 -7.25 -3.33 18.88
C PRO A 72 -8.77 -3.46 18.83
N ALA A 73 -9.26 -4.33 17.94
CA ALA A 73 -10.66 -4.73 17.97
C ALA A 73 -10.98 -5.26 19.37
N LEU A 74 -11.97 -4.64 20.02
CA LEU A 74 -12.52 -5.03 21.33
C LEU A 74 -13.18 -6.40 21.29
#